data_AF-A0A942WIT0-F1
#
_entry.id   AF-A0A942WIT0-F1
#
_cell.length_a   1.000
_cell.length_b   1.000
_cell.length_c   1.000
_cell.angle_alpha   90.00
_cell.angle_beta   90.00
_cell.angle_gamma   90.00
#
_symmetry.space_group_name_H-M   'P 1'
#
loop_
_entity.id
_entity.type
_entity.pdbx_description
1 polymer ?
#
loop_
_entity_poly.entity_id
_entity_poly.type
_entity_poly.pdbx_seq_one_letter_code
_entity_poly.pdbx_strand_id
1 'polypeptide(L)'
;PYKLLWCGDYYYVLGYSEKKSKVINFRVDRIASKPEILAKDIIPMPDDFDIENYTKEVFFMFSGEKVLVDLRCDNSLMKTMVDRFGEDVTTLAYDMTSFRVQTEVSASPTFFGWVFGFNGKVQILAPERVKEQYRQMIAKADENMQESE
;
A
#
# COMPACT_ATOMS: atom_id res chain seq x y z
N PRO A 1 -4.78 -0.56 23.35
CA PRO A 1 -4.78 -1.17 21.98
C PRO A 1 -6.23 -1.32 21.53
N TYR A 2 -6.53 -1.07 20.26
CA TYR A 2 -7.88 -1.03 19.74
C TYR A 2 -8.30 -2.30 19.01
N LYS A 3 -7.49 -2.75 18.04
CA LYS A 3 -7.79 -3.90 17.20
C LYS A 3 -6.50 -4.61 16.78
N LEU A 4 -6.60 -5.91 16.53
CA LEU A 4 -5.56 -6.69 15.88
C LEU A 4 -5.97 -6.87 14.41
N LEU A 5 -5.05 -6.62 13.49
CA LEU A 5 -5.25 -6.76 12.06
C LEU A 5 -4.28 -7.79 11.50
N TRP A 6 -4.75 -8.57 10.53
CA TRP A 6 -3.91 -9.42 9.70
C TRP A 6 -3.90 -8.85 8.28
N CYS A 7 -2.72 -8.47 7.78
CA CYS A 7 -2.56 -7.95 6.43
C CYS A 7 -1.18 -8.30 5.87
N GLY A 8 -1.13 -8.79 4.63
CA GLY A 8 0.14 -9.13 3.95
C GLY A 8 1.03 -10.07 4.78
N ASP A 9 0.44 -11.15 5.31
CA ASP A 9 1.10 -12.19 6.12
C ASP A 9 1.67 -11.75 7.48
N TYR A 10 1.38 -10.52 7.94
CA TYR A 10 1.80 -10.04 9.25
C TYR A 10 0.63 -9.59 10.12
N TYR A 11 0.81 -9.71 11.43
CA TYR A 11 -0.11 -9.18 12.43
C TYR A 11 0.29 -7.76 12.84
N TYR A 12 -0.69 -6.87 12.89
CA TYR A 12 -0.54 -5.49 13.30
C TYR A 12 -1.48 -5.17 14.46
N VAL A 13 -0.97 -4.55 15.51
CA VAL A 13 -1.77 -3.98 16.58
C VAL A 13 -2.02 -2.50 16.31
N LEU A 14 -3.30 -2.11 16.31
CA LEU A 14 -3.74 -0.73 16.23
C LEU A 14 -3.89 -0.14 17.62
N GLY A 15 -3.50 1.12 17.80
CA GLY A 15 -3.70 1.83 19.05
C GLY A 15 -3.33 3.30 18.96
N TYR A 16 -3.81 4.08 19.92
CA TYR A 16 -3.38 5.47 20.06
C TYR A 16 -1.98 5.54 20.66
N SER A 17 -1.13 6.36 20.05
CA SER A 17 0.18 6.68 20.58
C SER A 17 0.17 8.05 21.19
N GLU A 18 0.27 8.13 22.52
CA GLU A 18 0.42 9.39 23.26
C GLU A 18 1.64 10.18 22.77
N LYS A 19 2.74 9.50 22.41
CA LYS A 19 3.96 10.13 21.89
C LYS A 19 3.75 10.86 20.56
N LYS A 20 2.87 10.35 19.70
CA LYS A 20 2.59 10.92 18.37
C LYS A 20 1.22 11.61 18.29
N SER A 21 0.48 11.64 19.40
CA SER A 21 -0.89 12.12 19.54
C SER A 21 -1.84 11.68 18.42
N LYS A 22 -1.68 10.44 17.94
CA LYS A 22 -2.48 9.89 16.83
C LYS A 22 -2.59 8.37 16.89
N VAL A 23 -3.57 7.82 16.18
CA VAL A 23 -3.70 6.39 15.98
C VAL A 23 -2.58 5.89 15.07
N ILE A 24 -1.89 4.85 15.53
CA ILE A 24 -0.81 4.18 14.79
C ILE A 24 -0.98 2.67 14.83
N ASN A 25 -0.25 2.00 13.95
CA ASN A 25 -0.13 0.55 13.93
C ASN A 25 1.31 0.13 14.26
N PHE A 26 1.45 -1.03 14.91
CA PHE A 26 2.72 -1.69 15.15
C PHE A 26 2.65 -3.12 14.66
N ARG A 27 3.71 -3.56 13.98
CA ARG A 27 3.93 -4.97 13.65
C ARG A 27 4.18 -5.75 14.92
N VAL A 28 3.36 -6.77 15.17
CA VAL A 28 3.46 -7.61 16.38
C VAL A 28 4.81 -8.32 16.44
N ASP A 29 5.32 -8.79 15.30
CA ASP A 29 6.63 -9.45 15.20
C ASP A 29 7.82 -8.52 15.46
N ARG A 30 7.62 -7.19 15.47
CA ARG A 30 8.65 -6.20 15.78
C ARG A 30 8.60 -5.71 17.24
N ILE A 31 7.66 -6.20 18.03
CA ILE A 31 7.56 -5.86 19.45
C ILE A 31 8.60 -6.71 20.20
N ALA A 32 9.65 -6.07 20.69
CA ALA A 32 10.82 -6.74 21.26
C ALA A 32 10.53 -7.53 22.54
N SER A 33 9.50 -7.15 23.29
CA SER A 33 9.18 -7.73 24.60
C SER A 33 7.68 -7.73 24.84
N LYS A 34 7.23 -8.67 25.66
CA LYS A 34 5.81 -8.81 26.00
C LYS A 34 5.24 -7.47 26.51
N PRO A 35 4.15 -6.96 25.91
CA PRO A 35 3.50 -5.75 26.39
C PRO A 35 3.06 -5.88 27.85
N GLU A 36 3.30 -4.84 28.63
CA GLU A 36 2.78 -4.72 30.00
C GLU A 36 1.36 -4.16 29.97
N ILE A 37 0.46 -4.77 30.77
CA ILE A 37 -0.91 -4.29 30.91
C ILE A 37 -0.91 -3.26 32.05
N LEU A 38 -1.16 -2.00 31.70
CA LEU A 38 -1.28 -0.91 32.66
C LEU A 38 -2.72 -0.83 33.20
N ALA A 39 -2.88 -0.35 34.43
CA ALA A 39 -4.19 -0.05 35.02
C ALA A 39 -4.82 1.27 34.52
N LYS A 40 -4.15 1.97 33.60
CA LYS A 40 -4.63 3.22 33.00
C LYS A 40 -5.73 2.92 31.99
N ASP A 41 -6.80 3.71 32.02
CA ASP A 41 -7.87 3.62 31.02
C ASP A 41 -7.34 3.90 29.62
N ILE A 42 -7.93 3.20 28.64
CA ILE A 42 -7.63 3.40 27.23
C ILE A 42 -8.18 4.77 26.79
N ILE A 43 -7.38 5.52 26.04
CA ILE A 43 -7.90 6.68 25.30
C ILE A 43 -8.90 6.12 24.27
N PRO A 44 -10.16 6.57 24.21
CA PRO A 44 -11.12 6.03 23.28
C PRO A 44 -10.69 6.29 21.83
N MET A 45 -11.09 5.39 20.94
CA MET A 45 -10.93 5.64 19.51
C MET A 45 -11.73 6.90 19.13
N PRO A 46 -11.16 7.82 18.35
CA PRO A 46 -11.93 8.95 17.84
C PRO A 46 -13.16 8.47 17.07
N ASP A 47 -14.31 9.12 17.28
CA ASP A 47 -15.59 8.70 16.68
C ASP A 47 -15.56 8.76 15.14
N ASP A 48 -14.69 9.60 14.58
CA ASP A 48 -14.45 9.77 13.15
C ASP A 48 -13.40 8.79 12.57
N PHE A 49 -12.79 7.94 13.41
CA PHE A 49 -11.74 7.04 12.97
C PHE A 49 -12.28 5.73 12.40
N ASP A 50 -12.28 5.64 11.08
CA ASP A 50 -12.63 4.43 10.36
C ASP A 50 -11.41 3.49 10.23
N ILE A 51 -11.47 2.36 10.95
CA ILE A 51 -10.43 1.34 10.94
C ILE A 51 -10.26 0.70 9.56
N GLU A 52 -11.35 0.48 8.82
CA GLU A 52 -11.28 -0.16 7.50
C GLU A 52 -10.59 0.78 6.51
N ASN A 53 -10.99 2.05 6.49
CA ASN A 53 -10.32 3.04 5.68
C ASN A 53 -8.86 3.21 6.10
N TYR A 54 -8.55 3.31 7.39
CA TYR A 54 -7.15 3.40 7.85
C TYR A 54 -6.30 2.19 7.43
N THR A 55 -6.86 0.99 7.50
CA THR A 55 -6.19 -0.25 7.06
C THR A 55 -5.92 -0.20 5.56
N LYS A 56 -6.92 0.22 4.77
CA LYS A 56 -6.76 0.51 3.35
C LYS A 56 -5.62 1.51 3.14
N GLU A 57 -5.64 2.66 3.81
CA GLU A 57 -4.65 3.70 3.61
C GLU A 57 -3.22 3.31 3.97
N VAL A 58 -3.04 2.65 5.12
CA VAL A 58 -1.73 2.26 5.62
C VAL A 58 -1.13 1.07 4.86
N PHE A 59 -1.92 0.04 4.57
CA PHE A 59 -1.40 -1.21 3.98
C PHE A 59 -1.54 -1.26 2.46
N PHE A 60 -2.53 -0.57 1.93
CA PHE A 60 -2.79 -0.49 0.49
C PHE A 60 -2.29 0.80 -0.14
N MET A 61 -1.41 1.54 0.57
CA MET A 61 -0.63 2.64 0.00
C MET A 61 -1.47 3.85 -0.42
N PHE A 62 -2.46 4.25 0.39
CA PHE A 62 -3.16 5.54 0.18
C PHE A 62 -2.69 6.66 1.11
N SER A 63 -1.52 6.55 1.76
CA SER A 63 -0.95 7.66 2.51
C SER A 63 -0.34 8.70 1.54
N GLY A 64 -1.16 9.62 1.03
CA GLY A 64 -0.73 10.72 0.16
C GLY A 64 -1.85 11.20 -0.77
N GLU A 65 -1.50 12.05 -1.74
CA GLU A 65 -2.43 12.48 -2.79
C GLU A 65 -2.91 11.25 -3.58
N LYS A 66 -4.23 11.00 -3.58
CA LYS A 66 -4.85 9.92 -4.33
C LYS A 66 -4.91 10.34 -5.80
N VAL A 67 -4.40 9.48 -6.66
CA VAL A 67 -4.43 9.68 -8.12
C VAL A 67 -5.08 8.46 -8.73
N LEU A 68 -6.06 8.69 -9.60
CA LEU A 68 -6.64 7.64 -10.41
C LEU A 68 -5.60 7.16 -11.43
N VAL A 69 -5.15 5.92 -11.29
CA VAL A 69 -4.21 5.30 -12.21
C VAL A 69 -4.90 4.28 -13.09
N ASP A 70 -4.29 4.07 -14.24
CA ASP A 70 -4.67 3.05 -15.20
C ASP A 70 -3.47 2.12 -15.39
N LEU A 71 -3.67 0.86 -15.05
CA LEU A 71 -2.64 -0.16 -15.05
C LEU A 71 -2.95 -1.20 -16.12
N ARG A 72 -1.95 -1.58 -16.91
CA ARG A 72 -1.98 -2.81 -17.71
C ARG A 72 -1.44 -3.95 -16.87
N CYS A 73 -2.15 -5.06 -16.83
CA CYS A 73 -1.85 -6.22 -16.01
C CYS A 73 -1.94 -7.50 -16.85
N ASP A 74 -0.94 -8.37 -16.76
CA ASP A 74 -0.99 -9.70 -17.36
C ASP A 74 -2.19 -10.51 -16.79
N ASN A 75 -2.87 -11.29 -17.64
CA ASN A 75 -4.07 -12.04 -17.25
C ASN A 75 -3.83 -13.01 -16.07
N SER A 76 -2.60 -13.47 -15.85
CA SER A 76 -2.24 -14.30 -14.68
C SER A 76 -2.38 -13.56 -13.34
N LEU A 77 -2.49 -12.23 -13.35
CA LEU A 77 -2.52 -11.39 -12.15
C LEU A 77 -3.93 -10.96 -11.73
N MET A 78 -4.99 -11.46 -12.36
CA MET A 78 -6.38 -11.08 -12.02
C MET A 78 -6.68 -11.25 -10.53
N LYS A 79 -6.37 -12.44 -9.98
CA LYS A 79 -6.57 -12.72 -8.56
C LYS A 79 -5.81 -11.73 -7.68
N THR A 80 -4.55 -11.44 -8.02
CA THR A 80 -3.72 -10.49 -7.28
C THR A 80 -4.30 -9.08 -7.28
N MET A 81 -4.91 -8.65 -8.38
CA MET A 81 -5.54 -7.32 -8.47
C MET A 81 -6.80 -7.25 -7.60
N VAL A 82 -7.62 -8.31 -7.59
CA VAL A 82 -8.81 -8.41 -6.73
C VAL A 82 -8.41 -8.46 -5.25
N ASP A 83 -7.42 -9.28 -4.88
CA ASP A 83 -6.93 -9.35 -3.50
C ASP A 83 -6.36 -8.01 -3.01
N ARG A 84 -5.83 -7.20 -3.93
CA ARG A 84 -5.22 -5.90 -3.64
C ARG A 84 -6.22 -4.74 -3.59
N PHE A 85 -7.12 -4.66 -4.56
CA PHE A 85 -8.00 -3.49 -4.75
C PHE A 85 -9.46 -3.77 -4.35
N GLY A 86 -9.79 -5.03 -4.05
CA GLY A 86 -11.14 -5.49 -3.73
C GLY A 86 -11.85 -6.10 -4.93
N GLU A 87 -12.97 -6.77 -4.67
CA GLU A 87 -13.81 -7.41 -5.69
C GLU A 87 -14.47 -6.40 -6.64
N ASP A 88 -14.72 -5.18 -6.17
CA ASP A 88 -15.36 -4.10 -6.94
C ASP A 88 -14.38 -3.30 -7.83
N VAL A 89 -13.15 -3.80 -8.00
CA VAL A 89 -12.14 -3.09 -8.81
C VAL A 89 -12.57 -3.01 -10.27
N THR A 90 -12.43 -1.82 -10.87
CA THR A 90 -12.79 -1.60 -12.28
C THR A 90 -11.77 -2.29 -13.17
N THR A 91 -12.21 -3.31 -13.91
CA THR A 91 -11.39 -4.04 -14.88
C THR A 91 -11.94 -3.89 -16.30
N LEU A 92 -11.03 -3.78 -17.27
CA LEU A 92 -11.36 -3.62 -18.68
C LEU A 92 -10.51 -4.58 -19.51
N ALA A 93 -11.06 -5.13 -20.59
CA ALA A 93 -10.24 -5.88 -21.55
C ALA A 93 -9.21 -4.96 -22.22
N TYR A 94 -7.99 -5.46 -22.44
CA TYR A 94 -6.94 -4.70 -23.15
C TYR A 94 -6.45 -5.42 -24.40
N ASP A 95 -5.91 -6.63 -24.23
CA ASP A 95 -5.49 -7.50 -25.34
C ASP A 95 -5.70 -8.99 -24.97
N MET A 96 -5.17 -9.91 -25.79
CA MET A 96 -5.33 -11.35 -25.55
C MET A 96 -4.54 -11.87 -24.34
N THR A 97 -3.55 -11.13 -23.84
CA THR A 97 -2.65 -11.56 -22.77
C THR A 97 -2.74 -10.68 -21.52
N SER A 98 -3.45 -9.56 -21.58
CA SER A 98 -3.54 -8.57 -20.52
C SER A 98 -4.88 -7.86 -20.44
N PHE A 99 -5.17 -7.35 -19.25
CA PHE A 99 -6.34 -6.53 -18.92
C PHE A 99 -5.88 -5.19 -18.33
N ARG A 100 -6.82 -4.27 -18.22
CA ARG A 100 -6.63 -2.97 -17.57
C ARG A 100 -7.33 -2.92 -16.22
N VAL A 101 -6.71 -2.23 -15.28
CA VAL A 101 -7.24 -1.92 -13.95
C VAL A 101 -7.27 -0.41 -13.78
N GLN A 102 -8.44 0.14 -13.46
CA GLN A 102 -8.59 1.54 -13.07
C GLN A 102 -8.88 1.62 -11.58
N THR A 103 -7.98 2.27 -10.84
CA THR A 103 -8.09 2.37 -9.38
C THR A 103 -7.38 3.61 -8.87
N GLU A 104 -7.83 4.13 -7.74
CA GLU A 104 -7.08 5.17 -7.02
C GLU A 104 -5.90 4.54 -6.29
N VAL A 105 -4.75 5.20 -6.33
CA VAL A 105 -3.55 4.84 -5.56
C VAL A 105 -2.85 6.10 -5.08
N SER A 106 -1.99 6.00 -4.07
CA SER A 106 -1.00 7.05 -3.82
C SER A 106 0.28 6.78 -4.58
N ALA A 107 0.70 7.74 -5.41
CA ALA A 107 1.96 7.70 -6.16
C ALA A 107 3.16 7.82 -5.21
N SER A 108 3.51 6.70 -4.59
CA SER A 108 4.49 6.60 -3.51
C SER A 108 5.57 5.56 -3.85
N PRO A 109 6.76 5.63 -3.22
CA PRO A 109 7.79 4.61 -3.40
C PRO A 109 7.31 3.19 -3.10
N THR A 110 6.35 3.03 -2.18
CA THR A 110 5.77 1.72 -1.86
C THR A 110 4.93 1.18 -3.01
N PHE A 111 4.11 2.03 -3.64
CA PHE A 111 3.36 1.68 -4.85
C PHE A 111 4.28 1.31 -6.00
N PHE A 112 5.31 2.14 -6.25
CA PHE A 112 6.29 1.88 -7.29
C PHE A 112 7.08 0.58 -7.05
N GLY A 113 7.50 0.32 -5.81
CA GLY A 113 8.17 -0.94 -5.45
C GLY A 113 7.26 -2.17 -5.64
N TRP A 114 5.97 -2.04 -5.34
CA TRP A 114 5.00 -3.10 -5.60
C TRP A 114 4.82 -3.36 -7.10
N VAL A 115 4.69 -2.31 -7.93
CA VAL A 115 4.65 -2.45 -9.40
C VAL A 115 5.93 -3.11 -9.93
N PHE A 116 7.09 -2.67 -9.42
CA PHE A 116 8.39 -3.24 -9.80
C PHE A 116 8.50 -4.73 -9.49
N GLY A 117 7.94 -5.17 -8.36
CA GLY A 117 7.93 -6.59 -7.95
C GLY A 117 7.29 -7.55 -8.95
N PHE A 118 6.46 -7.06 -9.86
CA PHE A 118 5.87 -7.86 -10.94
C PHE A 118 6.74 -8.00 -12.18
N ASN A 119 7.93 -7.40 -12.20
CA ASN A 119 8.92 -7.50 -13.27
C ASN A 119 8.31 -7.26 -14.67
N GLY A 120 7.57 -6.16 -14.82
CA GLY A 120 6.97 -5.75 -16.09
C GLY A 120 5.61 -6.35 -16.43
N LYS A 121 5.09 -7.30 -15.64
CA LYS A 121 3.71 -7.81 -15.80
C LYS A 121 2.63 -6.82 -15.37
N VAL A 122 3.01 -5.78 -14.62
CA VAL A 122 2.19 -4.63 -14.28
C VAL A 122 2.86 -3.38 -14.82
N GLN A 123 2.12 -2.59 -15.59
CA GLN A 123 2.63 -1.37 -16.24
C GLN A 123 1.67 -0.21 -15.99
N ILE A 124 2.22 0.97 -15.67
CA ILE A 124 1.44 2.19 -15.48
C ILE A 124 1.20 2.81 -16.86
N LEU A 125 -0.07 2.87 -17.29
CA LEU A 125 -0.48 3.50 -18.54
C LEU A 125 -0.77 4.99 -18.36
N ALA A 126 -1.50 5.34 -17.31
CA ALA A 126 -1.90 6.72 -17.02
C ALA A 126 -2.02 6.98 -15.50
N PRO A 127 -1.94 8.25 -15.06
CA PRO A 127 -1.58 9.43 -15.87
C PRO A 127 -0.07 9.50 -16.11
N GLU A 128 0.33 10.21 -17.18
CA GLU A 128 1.75 10.33 -17.57
C GLU A 128 2.63 10.88 -16.46
N ARG A 129 2.09 11.75 -15.58
CA ARG A 129 2.81 12.24 -14.40
C ARG A 129 3.29 11.10 -13.48
N VAL A 130 2.43 10.12 -13.20
CA VAL A 130 2.77 8.99 -12.30
C VAL A 130 3.76 8.05 -12.97
N LYS A 131 3.59 7.82 -14.28
CA LYS A 131 4.53 7.04 -15.09
C LYS A 131 5.92 7.67 -15.14
N GLU A 132 6.00 8.99 -15.26
CA GLU A 132 7.26 9.73 -15.25
C GLU A 132 7.93 9.69 -13.89
N GLN A 133 7.17 9.86 -12.80
CA GLN A 133 7.70 9.66 -11.43
C GLN A 133 8.30 8.27 -11.25
N TYR A 134 7.63 7.23 -11.77
CA TYR A 134 8.15 5.86 -11.71
C TYR A 134 9.42 5.68 -12.54
N ARG A 135 9.45 6.22 -13.77
CA ARG A 135 10.63 6.20 -14.64
C ARG A 135 11.83 6.87 -13.99
N GLN A 136 11.64 8.04 -13.37
CA GLN A 136 12.69 8.76 -12.65
C GLN A 136 13.22 7.96 -11.47
N MET A 137 12.34 7.28 -10.71
CA MET A 137 12.75 6.43 -9.60
C MET A 137 13.60 5.25 -10.08
N ILE A 138 13.25 4.62 -11.21
CA ILE A 138 14.04 3.53 -11.81
C ILE A 138 15.39 4.07 -12.30
N ALA A 139 15.40 5.17 -13.05
CA ALA A 139 16.63 5.76 -13.57
C ALA A 139 17.61 6.13 -12.45
N LYS A 140 17.12 6.77 -11.39
CA LYS A 140 17.92 7.09 -10.21
C LYS A 140 18.45 5.84 -9.51
N ALA A 141 17.66 4.77 -9.46
CA ALA A 141 18.11 3.51 -8.86
C ALA A 141 19.20 2.84 -9.71
N ASP A 142 19.13 2.95 -11.03
CA ASP A 142 20.10 2.43 -11.99
C ASP A 142 21.42 3.24 -11.97
N GLU A 143 21.34 4.58 -11.96
CA GLU A 143 22.51 5.48 -11.87
C GLU A 143 23.38 5.17 -10.63
N ASN A 144 22.76 4.96 -9.47
CA ASN A 144 23.48 4.63 -8.24
C ASN A 144 24.19 3.26 -8.28
N MET A 145 23.83 2.37 -9.20
CA MET A 145 24.55 1.11 -9.40
C MET A 145 25.77 1.28 -10.32
N GLN A 146 25.80 2.36 -11.10
CA GLN A 146 26.88 2.68 -12.04
C GLN A 146 28.00 3.52 -11.38
N GLU A 147 27.72 4.23 -10.28
CA GLU A 147 28.72 5.03 -9.54
C GLU A 147 29.69 4.21 -8.65
N SER A 148 29.75 2.89 -8.83
CA SER A 148 30.72 2.01 -8.18
C SER A 148 31.76 1.49 -9.17
N GLU A 149 32.58 2.41 -9.71
CA GLU A 149 33.90 2.14 -10.30
C GLU A 149 34.95 3.12 -9.75
#